data_AF-A0A137P7W5-F1
#
_entry.id   AF-A0A137P7W5-F1
#
_cell.length_a   1.000
_cell.length_b   1.000
_cell.length_c   1.000
_cell.angle_alpha   90.00
_cell.angle_beta   90.00
_cell.angle_gamma   90.00
#
_symmetry.space_group_name_H-M   'P 1'
#
loop_
_entity.id
_entity.type
_entity.pdbx_description
1 polymer ?
#
loop_
_entity_poly.entity_id
_entity_poly.type
_entity_poly.pdbx_seq_one_letter_code
_entity_poly.pdbx_strand_id
1 'polypeptide(L)'
;MNLLSALALQLIGFTSVTLAQYPIKDEPAKGSTYDYCQANVINPEKYTPLFPEGELLSVQLFHRHGDRTPTVFIPPKFQVKDTWNCAAEVRAPTFKPLGENRTLHNLYINQCEEGAIHCSYNPVAKRSLWKGNCYDGQLTPKGIDQLTETGKKFREIYVNKLKFLPENWSDANKQLYVRSTNVQRTEQSVASILNGWFPLKDGERNARPIHYEVIPTQFDMLSPNSQCTKLKNLNAEFKKS
;
A
#
# COMPACT_ATOMS: atom_id res chain seq x y z
N MET A 1 -27.25 21.65 58.64
CA MET A 1 -25.86 21.81 58.14
C MET A 1 -25.66 20.83 57.00
N ASN A 2 -25.82 21.28 55.76
CA ASN A 2 -25.36 20.60 54.55
C ASN A 2 -25.10 21.72 53.53
N LEU A 3 -23.82 21.97 53.25
CA LEU A 3 -23.40 22.94 52.26
C LEU A 3 -23.44 22.30 50.88
N LEU A 4 -24.13 22.98 49.97
CA LEU A 4 -23.95 22.93 48.53
C LEU A 4 -22.47 23.09 48.16
N SER A 5 -21.96 22.25 47.27
CA SER A 5 -20.94 22.69 46.33
C SER A 5 -21.12 21.95 45.01
N ALA A 6 -21.43 22.75 44.00
CA ALA A 6 -21.56 22.37 42.62
C ALA A 6 -20.21 21.87 42.10
N LEU A 7 -20.20 20.71 41.46
CA LEU A 7 -19.07 20.26 40.67
C LEU A 7 -19.08 21.05 39.35
N ALA A 8 -18.46 22.23 39.39
CA ALA A 8 -18.15 22.99 38.19
C ALA A 8 -17.13 22.20 37.38
N LEU A 9 -17.60 21.56 36.30
CA LEU A 9 -16.76 20.98 35.27
C LEU A 9 -16.06 22.16 34.57
N GLN A 10 -14.85 22.47 35.01
CA GLN A 10 -13.98 23.42 34.31
C GLN A 10 -13.63 22.81 32.95
N LEU A 11 -14.34 23.26 31.93
CA LEU A 11 -13.93 23.21 30.54
C LEU A 11 -12.62 24.01 30.43
N ILE A 12 -11.49 23.33 30.64
CA ILE A 12 -10.19 23.81 30.21
C ILE A 12 -10.26 23.83 28.69
N GLY A 13 -10.13 25.04 28.14
CA GLY A 13 -10.37 25.36 26.75
C GLY A 13 -9.70 24.39 25.80
N PHE A 14 -10.52 23.68 25.04
CA PHE A 14 -10.08 23.17 23.75
C PHE A 14 -9.75 24.40 22.90
N THR A 15 -8.46 24.72 22.79
CA THR A 15 -7.97 25.34 21.57
C THR A 15 -8.51 24.48 20.44
N SER A 16 -9.28 25.09 19.54
CA SER A 16 -9.92 24.38 18.44
C SER A 16 -8.88 23.51 17.75
N VAL A 17 -8.99 22.20 17.90
CA VAL A 17 -8.42 21.27 16.92
C VAL A 17 -9.31 21.47 15.70
N THR A 18 -8.98 22.48 14.90
CA THR A 18 -9.58 22.64 13.59
C THR A 18 -9.11 21.42 12.81
N LEU A 19 -9.97 20.40 12.73
CA LEU A 19 -9.80 19.30 11.80
C LEU A 19 -9.97 19.92 10.42
N ALA A 20 -8.89 20.48 9.90
CA ALA A 20 -8.86 21.04 8.58
C ALA A 20 -8.87 19.87 7.60
N GLN A 21 -10.06 19.32 7.33
CA GLN A 21 -10.31 18.59 6.11
C GLN A 21 -10.22 19.60 4.97
N TYR A 22 -8.99 19.92 4.58
CA TYR A 22 -8.79 20.53 3.28
C TYR A 22 -9.21 19.48 2.25
N PRO A 23 -10.07 19.84 1.28
CA PRO A 23 -10.26 18.99 0.13
C PRO A 23 -8.86 18.72 -0.42
N ILE A 24 -8.53 17.44 -0.60
CA ILE A 24 -7.48 17.08 -1.54
C ILE A 24 -7.87 17.84 -2.79
N LYS A 25 -7.07 18.82 -3.21
CA LYS A 25 -7.25 19.42 -4.52
C LYS A 25 -6.92 18.29 -5.50
N ASP A 26 -7.95 17.50 -5.81
CA ASP A 26 -7.93 16.47 -6.84
C ASP A 26 -7.82 17.11 -8.24
N GLU A 27 -7.84 18.45 -8.32
CA GLU A 27 -7.36 19.12 -9.51
C GLU A 27 -5.86 18.85 -9.66
N PRO A 28 -5.43 18.13 -10.72
CA PRO A 28 -4.02 18.07 -11.06
C PRO A 28 -3.49 19.51 -11.09
N ALA A 29 -2.43 19.77 -10.31
CA ALA A 29 -1.81 21.09 -10.24
C ALA A 29 -1.69 21.67 -11.65
N LYS A 30 -2.08 22.93 -11.87
CA LYS A 30 -2.14 23.55 -13.21
C LYS A 30 -0.86 23.23 -14.01
N GLY A 31 -0.97 22.34 -15.02
CA GLY A 31 0.16 21.77 -15.78
C GLY A 31 0.52 20.30 -15.50
N SER A 32 -0.19 19.61 -14.60
CA SER A 32 -0.04 18.18 -14.34
C SER A 32 -0.84 17.37 -15.36
N THR A 33 -0.13 16.53 -16.12
CA THR A 33 -0.74 15.49 -16.94
C THR A 33 -1.20 14.38 -16.01
N TYR A 34 -2.47 14.38 -15.62
CA TYR A 34 -3.05 13.27 -14.86
C TYR A 34 -2.86 11.97 -15.64
N ASP A 35 -2.00 11.09 -15.15
CA ASP A 35 -1.85 9.73 -15.66
C ASP A 35 -2.61 8.80 -14.74
N TYR A 36 -3.71 8.22 -15.24
CA TYR A 36 -4.48 7.22 -14.50
C TYR A 36 -3.63 6.04 -14.02
N CYS A 37 -2.60 5.68 -14.79
CA CYS A 37 -1.69 4.57 -14.49
C CYS A 37 -0.55 4.97 -13.54
N GLN A 38 -0.29 6.26 -13.36
CA GLN A 38 0.77 6.77 -12.50
C GLN A 38 0.27 7.96 -11.69
N ALA A 39 -0.15 7.67 -10.45
CA ALA A 39 -0.55 8.72 -9.52
C ALA A 39 0.59 9.73 -9.28
N ASN A 40 0.22 11.01 -9.16
CA ASN A 40 1.14 12.04 -8.72
C ASN A 40 1.67 11.68 -7.32
N VAL A 41 2.98 11.67 -7.16
CA VAL A 41 3.65 11.44 -5.87
C VAL A 41 4.11 12.78 -5.31
N ILE A 42 4.08 12.91 -3.99
CA ILE A 42 4.55 14.10 -3.29
C ILE A 42 6.01 14.40 -3.67
N ASN A 43 6.33 15.66 -3.98
CA ASN A 43 7.70 16.08 -4.30
C ASN A 43 8.34 16.71 -3.05
N PRO A 44 9.36 16.08 -2.44
CA PRO A 44 10.01 16.59 -1.23
C PRO A 44 10.62 17.99 -1.37
N GLU A 45 11.18 18.31 -2.55
CA GLU A 45 11.80 19.61 -2.84
C GLU A 45 10.76 20.74 -2.81
N LYS A 46 9.56 20.46 -3.31
CA LYS A 46 8.43 21.41 -3.37
C LYS A 46 7.52 21.33 -2.14
N TYR A 47 7.79 20.44 -1.20
CA TYR A 47 6.94 20.27 -0.03
C TYR A 47 7.10 21.44 0.94
N THR A 48 6.00 22.12 1.21
CA THR A 48 5.91 23.16 2.25
C THR A 48 4.83 22.75 3.26
N PRO A 49 5.09 22.81 4.58
CA PRO A 49 4.05 22.59 5.58
C PRO A 49 2.86 23.51 5.33
N LEU A 50 1.63 23.00 5.45
CA LEU A 50 0.41 23.80 5.24
C LEU A 50 0.31 24.95 6.26
N PHE A 51 0.81 24.71 7.47
CA PHE A 51 0.85 25.68 8.56
C PHE A 51 2.29 25.79 9.06
N PRO A 52 3.09 26.74 8.53
CA PRO A 52 4.52 26.87 8.89
C PRO A 52 4.76 27.08 10.39
N GLU A 53 3.84 27.78 11.06
CA GLU A 53 3.88 28.03 12.52
C GLU A 53 3.24 26.90 13.35
N GLY A 54 2.66 25.90 12.68
CA GLY A 54 1.94 24.80 13.32
C GLY A 54 2.83 23.59 13.57
N GLU A 55 2.48 22.80 14.59
CA GLU A 55 3.11 21.51 14.87
C GLU A 55 2.35 20.37 14.18
N LEU A 56 3.07 19.50 13.46
CA LEU A 56 2.48 18.31 12.86
C LEU A 56 2.27 17.24 13.94
N LEU A 57 1.00 16.98 14.28
CA LEU A 57 0.65 16.00 15.33
C LEU A 57 0.44 14.57 14.80
N SER A 58 -0.09 14.43 13.58
CA SER A 58 -0.44 13.12 13.01
C SER A 58 -0.48 13.15 11.49
N VAL A 59 -0.14 12.02 10.88
CA VAL A 59 -0.23 11.79 9.44
C VAL A 59 -0.99 10.49 9.20
N GLN A 60 -2.00 10.53 8.32
CA GLN A 60 -2.70 9.34 7.84
C GLN A 60 -2.43 9.19 6.35
N LEU A 61 -1.84 8.06 5.97
CA LEU A 61 -1.47 7.77 4.59
C LEU A 61 -2.35 6.64 4.05
N PHE A 62 -3.05 6.92 2.96
CA PHE A 62 -3.80 5.92 2.20
C PHE A 62 -3.14 5.80 0.83
N HIS A 63 -2.79 4.57 0.45
CA HIS A 63 -2.20 4.30 -0.85
C HIS A 63 -2.87 3.10 -1.51
N ARG A 64 -2.84 3.09 -2.85
CA ARG A 64 -3.17 1.91 -3.64
C ARG A 64 -1.93 1.01 -3.74
N HIS A 65 -2.13 -0.25 -4.11
CA HIS A 65 -1.04 -1.08 -4.60
C HIS A 65 -0.34 -0.44 -5.82
N GLY A 66 0.90 -0.85 -6.09
CA GLY A 66 1.66 -0.42 -7.27
C GLY A 66 1.20 -1.11 -8.57
N ASP A 67 1.97 -0.93 -9.64
CA ASP A 67 1.80 -1.63 -10.91
C ASP A 67 1.71 -3.16 -10.72
N ARG A 68 0.78 -3.79 -11.44
CA ARG A 68 0.45 -5.21 -11.30
C ARG A 68 0.01 -5.80 -12.62
N THR A 69 0.10 -7.12 -12.73
CA THR A 69 -0.54 -7.86 -13.82
C THR A 69 -2.08 -7.74 -13.75
N PRO A 70 -2.79 -8.00 -14.87
CA PRO A 70 -4.24 -8.07 -14.87
C PRO A 70 -4.79 -9.10 -13.88
N THR A 71 -5.92 -8.79 -13.23
CA THR A 71 -6.64 -9.72 -12.33
C THR A 71 -7.65 -10.61 -13.05
N VAL A 72 -7.87 -10.36 -14.34
CA VAL A 72 -8.82 -11.07 -15.17
C VAL A 72 -8.22 -11.23 -16.56
N PHE A 73 -8.77 -12.17 -17.32
CA PHE A 73 -8.44 -12.32 -18.73
C PHE A 73 -8.70 -11.03 -19.50
N ILE A 74 -7.68 -10.57 -20.23
CA ILE A 74 -7.78 -9.47 -21.20
C ILE A 74 -7.73 -10.10 -22.60
N PRO A 75 -8.69 -9.83 -23.50
CA PRO A 75 -8.64 -10.37 -24.86
C PRO A 75 -7.32 -10.06 -25.58
N PRO A 76 -6.77 -10.96 -26.42
CA PRO A 76 -5.41 -10.82 -26.97
C PRO A 76 -5.16 -9.51 -27.72
N LYS A 77 -6.17 -8.96 -28.39
CA LYS A 77 -6.09 -7.66 -29.09
C LYS A 77 -5.87 -6.45 -28.17
N PHE A 78 -6.15 -6.60 -26.87
CA PHE A 78 -5.98 -5.57 -25.84
C PHE A 78 -4.85 -5.90 -24.86
N GLN A 79 -4.19 -7.05 -25.02
CA GLN A 79 -3.05 -7.39 -24.18
C GLN A 79 -1.84 -6.54 -24.58
N VAL A 80 -1.07 -6.12 -23.57
CA VAL A 80 0.29 -5.64 -23.82
C VAL A 80 1.08 -6.75 -24.51
N LYS A 81 1.82 -6.39 -25.56
CA LYS A 81 2.61 -7.36 -26.33
C LYS A 81 3.89 -7.79 -25.61
N ASP A 82 4.22 -7.11 -24.53
CA ASP A 82 5.41 -7.34 -23.72
C ASP A 82 5.27 -8.59 -22.84
N THR A 83 6.43 -9.09 -22.41
CA THR A 83 6.53 -10.24 -21.51
C THR A 83 6.54 -9.73 -20.07
N TRP A 84 5.62 -10.25 -19.24
CA TRP A 84 5.58 -9.93 -17.82
C TRP A 84 6.64 -10.72 -17.06
N ASN A 85 7.65 -10.03 -16.54
CA ASN A 85 8.66 -10.64 -15.69
C ASN A 85 8.43 -10.23 -14.24
N CYS A 86 7.96 -11.16 -13.41
CA CYS A 86 7.70 -11.00 -11.99
C CYS A 86 8.67 -11.80 -11.12
N ALA A 87 9.93 -11.93 -11.52
CA ALA A 87 10.99 -12.50 -10.71
C ALA A 87 11.39 -11.67 -9.47
N ALA A 88 10.60 -10.64 -9.10
CA ALA A 88 10.93 -9.80 -7.97
C ALA A 88 10.81 -10.56 -6.64
N GLU A 89 11.92 -10.64 -5.92
CA GLU A 89 11.98 -11.09 -4.54
C GLU A 89 11.32 -10.05 -3.62
N VAL A 90 9.99 -10.13 -3.45
CA VAL A 90 9.37 -9.62 -2.23
C VAL A 90 8.98 -10.81 -1.41
N ARG A 91 9.78 -11.09 -0.37
CA ARG A 91 9.54 -12.17 0.59
C ARG A 91 8.08 -12.08 1.03
N ALA A 92 7.36 -13.19 0.84
CA ALA A 92 6.00 -13.29 1.31
C ALA A 92 5.98 -12.96 2.81
N PRO A 93 5.06 -12.10 3.27
CA PRO A 93 4.94 -11.86 4.68
C PRO A 93 4.63 -13.17 5.40
N THR A 94 5.39 -13.46 6.45
CA THR A 94 5.22 -14.65 7.26
C THR A 94 4.39 -14.31 8.49
N PHE A 95 3.35 -15.11 8.78
CA PHE A 95 2.46 -14.91 9.95
C PHE A 95 3.20 -14.78 11.30
N LYS A 96 4.42 -15.31 11.39
CA LYS A 96 5.41 -15.02 12.43
C LYS A 96 6.79 -14.97 11.77
N PRO A 97 7.75 -14.19 12.30
CA PRO A 97 9.15 -14.36 11.92
C PRO A 97 9.51 -15.83 12.06
N LEU A 98 9.90 -16.47 10.97
CA LEU A 98 10.42 -17.83 11.05
C LEU A 98 11.66 -17.75 11.95
N GLY A 99 11.72 -18.57 13.00
CA GLY A 99 12.92 -18.68 13.85
C GLY A 99 14.15 -18.91 12.98
N GLU A 100 15.30 -18.39 13.42
CA GLU A 100 16.49 -18.14 12.58
C GLU A 100 17.08 -19.38 11.87
N ASN A 101 16.65 -20.60 12.23
CA ASN A 101 17.19 -21.86 11.73
C ASN A 101 16.16 -22.69 10.95
N ARG A 102 15.56 -22.12 9.89
CA ARG A 102 14.84 -22.91 8.89
C ARG A 102 15.37 -22.62 7.50
N THR A 103 16.03 -23.60 6.91
CA THR A 103 16.38 -23.59 5.49
C THR A 103 15.10 -23.78 4.69
N LEU A 104 14.58 -22.70 4.11
CA LEU A 104 13.54 -22.81 3.09
C LEU A 104 14.21 -23.18 1.78
N HIS A 105 13.68 -24.19 1.08
CA HIS A 105 14.07 -24.40 -0.31
C HIS A 105 13.60 -23.22 -1.14
N ASN A 106 14.47 -22.72 -2.03
CA ASN A 106 14.06 -21.76 -3.04
C ASN A 106 13.11 -22.49 -4.01
N LEU A 107 11.83 -22.17 -3.92
CA LEU A 107 10.82 -22.63 -4.87
C LEU A 107 10.69 -21.58 -5.96
N TYR A 108 10.93 -21.99 -7.20
CA TYR A 108 10.69 -21.17 -8.38
C TYR A 108 9.38 -21.62 -9.02
N ILE A 109 8.45 -20.68 -9.20
CA ILE A 109 7.19 -20.93 -9.91
C ILE A 109 7.38 -20.45 -11.35
N ASN A 110 7.47 -21.39 -12.28
CA ASN A 110 7.49 -21.09 -13.71
C ASN A 110 6.06 -21.10 -14.24
N GLN A 111 5.40 -19.95 -14.23
CA GLN A 111 4.02 -19.85 -14.70
C GLN A 111 3.97 -19.47 -16.18
N CYS A 112 3.73 -20.43 -17.08
CA CYS A 112 3.51 -20.20 -18.50
C CYS A 112 4.64 -19.44 -19.26
N GLU A 113 5.88 -19.53 -18.79
CA GLU A 113 7.03 -19.28 -19.66
C GLU A 113 7.08 -20.31 -20.80
N GLU A 114 7.80 -19.99 -21.88
CA GLU A 114 8.11 -20.92 -22.97
C GLU A 114 8.77 -22.20 -22.40
N GLY A 115 7.97 -23.23 -22.13
CA GLY A 115 8.43 -24.47 -21.51
C GLY A 115 7.51 -25.05 -20.45
N ALA A 116 6.56 -24.28 -19.92
CA ALA A 116 5.55 -24.82 -19.01
C ALA A 116 4.58 -25.75 -19.77
N ILE A 117 4.82 -27.06 -19.65
CA ILE A 117 4.10 -28.16 -20.32
C ILE A 117 2.56 -27.99 -20.20
N HIS A 118 2.08 -27.55 -19.03
CA HIS A 118 0.66 -27.37 -18.76
C HIS A 118 0.01 -26.26 -19.61
N CYS A 119 0.75 -25.23 -20.01
CA CYS A 119 0.23 -24.12 -20.81
C CYS A 119 0.31 -24.41 -22.31
N SER A 120 1.27 -25.25 -22.75
CA SER A 120 1.40 -25.65 -24.15
C SER A 120 0.27 -26.56 -24.65
N TYR A 121 -0.34 -27.37 -23.77
CA TYR A 121 -1.43 -28.29 -24.13
C TYR A 121 -2.82 -27.67 -24.09
N ASN A 122 -2.99 -26.53 -23.43
CA ASN A 122 -4.28 -25.85 -23.37
C ASN A 122 -4.34 -24.77 -24.48
N PRO A 123 -5.10 -24.97 -25.57
CA PRO A 123 -5.17 -24.03 -26.68
C PRO A 123 -5.81 -22.69 -26.31
N VAL A 124 -6.61 -22.64 -25.23
CA VAL A 124 -7.09 -21.38 -24.66
C VAL A 124 -5.95 -20.68 -23.95
N ALA A 125 -5.21 -21.37 -23.09
CA ALA A 125 -4.06 -20.80 -22.38
C ALA A 125 -3.02 -20.21 -23.34
N LYS A 126 -2.67 -20.96 -24.40
CA LYS A 126 -1.71 -20.53 -25.43
C LYS A 126 -2.11 -19.24 -26.17
N ARG A 127 -3.41 -18.99 -26.32
CA ARG A 127 -3.94 -17.80 -27.02
C ARG A 127 -4.25 -16.64 -26.08
N SER A 128 -4.54 -16.95 -24.81
CA SER A 128 -5.22 -16.05 -23.89
C SER A 128 -4.36 -15.61 -22.72
N LEU A 129 -3.30 -16.32 -22.39
CA LEU A 129 -2.40 -15.90 -21.32
C LEU A 129 -1.37 -14.91 -21.84
N TRP A 130 -1.05 -13.94 -21.00
CA TRP A 130 0.08 -13.06 -21.24
C TRP A 130 1.38 -13.87 -21.21
N LYS A 131 2.39 -13.42 -21.97
CA LYS A 131 3.72 -14.00 -21.92
C LYS A 131 4.39 -13.63 -20.59
N GLY A 132 5.12 -14.55 -19.97
CA GLY A 132 5.90 -14.26 -18.77
C GLY A 132 5.80 -15.33 -17.69
N ASN A 133 6.13 -14.97 -16.45
CA ASN A 133 6.12 -15.86 -15.26
C ASN A 133 5.19 -15.40 -14.14
N CYS A 134 4.32 -14.43 -14.40
CA CYS A 134 3.47 -13.81 -13.40
C CYS A 134 2.09 -14.47 -13.27
N TYR A 135 1.53 -14.51 -12.06
CA TYR A 135 0.11 -14.84 -11.81
C TYR A 135 -0.80 -13.61 -11.94
N ASP A 136 -2.10 -13.84 -11.87
CA ASP A 136 -3.13 -12.82 -11.99
C ASP A 136 -3.14 -11.85 -10.81
N GLY A 137 -3.11 -10.55 -11.12
CA GLY A 137 -3.08 -9.50 -10.10
C GLY A 137 -1.81 -9.47 -9.24
N GLN A 138 -0.72 -10.08 -9.68
CA GLN A 138 0.60 -10.06 -9.05
C GLN A 138 1.21 -8.66 -9.15
N LEU A 139 1.79 -8.17 -8.05
CA LEU A 139 2.57 -6.93 -8.04
C LEU A 139 3.84 -7.11 -8.90
N THR A 140 4.13 -6.18 -9.81
CA THR A 140 5.31 -6.28 -10.68
C THR A 140 6.55 -5.67 -10.04
N PRO A 141 7.77 -5.96 -10.55
CA PRO A 141 8.99 -5.25 -10.15
C PRO A 141 8.86 -3.73 -10.29
N LYS A 142 8.24 -3.27 -11.38
CA LYS A 142 7.90 -1.85 -11.58
C LYS A 142 7.01 -1.32 -10.45
N GLY A 143 6.00 -2.09 -10.03
CA GLY A 143 5.12 -1.72 -8.93
C GLY A 143 5.85 -1.60 -7.59
N ILE A 144 6.84 -2.47 -7.37
CA ILE A 144 7.73 -2.42 -6.21
C ILE A 144 8.57 -1.15 -6.26
N ASP A 145 9.24 -0.86 -7.39
CA ASP A 145 10.10 0.32 -7.56
C ASP A 145 9.31 1.62 -7.36
N GLN A 146 8.11 1.73 -7.93
CA GLN A 146 7.20 2.87 -7.76
C GLN A 146 6.95 3.17 -6.27
N LEU A 147 6.71 2.11 -5.49
CA LEU A 147 6.34 2.23 -4.08
C LEU A 147 7.55 2.40 -3.17
N THR A 148 8.68 1.78 -3.50
CA THR A 148 9.95 2.05 -2.83
C THR A 148 10.38 3.51 -3.04
N GLU A 149 10.26 4.04 -4.25
CA GLU A 149 10.53 5.45 -4.51
C GLU A 149 9.55 6.38 -3.76
N THR A 150 8.29 5.98 -3.66
CA THR A 150 7.31 6.67 -2.81
C THR A 150 7.72 6.68 -1.34
N GLY A 151 8.20 5.54 -0.82
CA GLY A 151 8.74 5.44 0.53
C GLY A 151 9.93 6.36 0.79
N LYS A 152 10.88 6.45 -0.16
CA LYS A 152 12.01 7.39 -0.04
C LYS A 152 11.54 8.83 0.07
N LYS A 153 10.54 9.23 -0.71
CA LYS A 153 9.95 10.58 -0.64
C LYS A 153 9.29 10.84 0.72
N PHE A 154 8.64 9.83 1.32
CA PHE A 154 8.13 9.94 2.69
C PHE A 154 9.25 10.08 3.71
N ARG A 155 10.38 9.40 3.54
CA ARG A 155 11.58 9.61 4.38
C ARG A 155 12.07 11.06 4.28
N GLU A 156 12.24 11.57 3.07
CA GLU A 156 12.72 12.95 2.87
C GLU A 156 11.84 13.97 3.58
N ILE A 157 10.52 13.79 3.58
CA ILE A 157 9.59 14.72 4.20
C ILE A 157 9.49 14.47 5.71
N TYR A 158 9.06 13.29 6.13
CA TYR A 158 8.65 13.01 7.52
C TYR A 158 9.81 12.65 8.44
N VAL A 159 10.96 12.22 7.89
CA VAL A 159 12.16 11.89 8.68
C VAL A 159 13.21 12.98 8.53
N ASN A 160 13.53 13.42 7.31
CA ASN A 160 14.67 14.32 7.09
C ASN A 160 14.29 15.79 7.28
N LYS A 161 13.21 16.25 6.63
CA LYS A 161 12.82 17.67 6.61
C LYS A 161 12.05 18.09 7.85
N LEU A 162 11.00 17.35 8.19
CA LEU A 162 10.10 17.67 9.31
C LEU A 162 10.59 17.13 10.66
N LYS A 163 11.52 16.15 10.64
CA LYS A 163 11.95 15.41 11.85
C LYS A 163 10.77 14.85 12.68
N PHE A 164 9.65 14.53 12.01
CA PHE A 164 8.43 14.04 12.64
C PHE A 164 8.59 12.59 13.13
N LEU A 165 9.30 11.76 12.37
CA LEU A 165 9.66 10.39 12.75
C LEU A 165 11.17 10.26 12.98
N PRO A 166 11.60 9.38 13.90
CA PRO A 166 13.03 9.11 14.12
C PRO A 166 13.65 8.42 12.90
N GLU A 167 14.97 8.54 12.75
CA GLU A 167 15.67 8.04 11.56
C GLU A 167 15.74 6.51 11.47
N ASN A 168 15.74 5.83 12.63
CA ASN A 168 15.88 4.39 12.75
C ASN A 168 14.52 3.69 12.93
N TRP A 169 14.40 2.49 12.35
CA TRP A 169 13.16 1.71 12.42
C TRP A 169 12.78 1.30 13.86
N SER A 170 13.75 1.02 14.72
CA SER A 170 13.51 0.52 16.09
C SER A 170 12.68 1.49 16.93
N ASP A 171 12.88 2.80 16.73
CA ASP A 171 12.11 3.85 17.39
C ASP A 171 10.87 4.25 16.58
N ALA A 172 10.98 4.31 15.24
CA ALA A 172 9.87 4.70 14.38
C ALA A 172 8.67 3.74 14.51
N ASN A 173 8.92 2.44 14.66
CA ASN A 173 7.84 1.44 14.79
C ASN A 173 6.93 1.66 16.01
N LYS A 174 7.39 2.39 17.04
CA LYS A 174 6.57 2.69 18.22
C LYS A 174 5.51 3.76 17.93
N GLN A 175 5.68 4.51 16.84
CA GLN A 175 4.83 5.62 16.43
C GLN A 175 4.06 5.32 15.13
N LEU A 176 4.32 4.17 14.50
CA LEU A 176 3.73 3.77 13.23
C LEU A 176 2.69 2.68 13.44
N TYR A 177 1.48 2.94 12.97
CA TYR A 177 0.44 1.93 12.79
C TYR A 177 0.32 1.61 11.30
N VAL A 178 0.45 0.33 10.94
CA VAL A 178 0.41 -0.13 9.55
C VAL A 178 -0.74 -1.12 9.39
N ARG A 179 -1.57 -0.91 8.37
CA ARG A 179 -2.68 -1.82 8.02
C ARG A 179 -2.72 -2.02 6.51
N SER A 180 -3.00 -3.25 6.09
CA SER A 180 -3.25 -3.60 4.69
C SER A 180 -4.57 -4.36 4.56
N THR A 181 -5.10 -4.42 3.34
CA THR A 181 -6.07 -5.46 2.99
C THR A 181 -5.37 -6.82 2.90
N ASN A 182 -6.10 -7.91 3.11
CA ASN A 182 -5.61 -9.28 2.94
C ASN A 182 -5.55 -9.68 1.45
N VAL A 183 -4.67 -8.99 0.72
CA VAL A 183 -4.37 -9.26 -0.69
C VAL A 183 -2.86 -9.14 -0.86
N GLN A 184 -2.22 -10.21 -1.35
CA GLN A 184 -0.74 -10.27 -1.41
C GLN A 184 -0.07 -9.04 -2.04
N ARG A 185 -0.62 -8.50 -3.15
CA ARG A 185 -0.07 -7.29 -3.78
C ARG A 185 -0.14 -6.04 -2.90
N THR A 186 -1.13 -5.88 -2.04
CA THR A 186 -1.24 -4.71 -1.14
C THR A 186 -0.27 -4.86 0.03
N GLU A 187 -0.08 -6.09 0.53
CA GLU A 187 0.93 -6.38 1.56
C GLU A 187 2.36 -6.17 1.05
N GLN A 188 2.68 -6.67 -0.16
CA GLN A 188 3.96 -6.41 -0.82
C GLN A 188 4.15 -4.92 -1.13
N SER A 189 3.07 -4.20 -1.43
CA SER A 189 3.10 -2.75 -1.64
C SER A 189 3.50 -2.00 -0.38
N VAL A 190 2.90 -2.34 0.76
CA VAL A 190 3.27 -1.80 2.08
C VAL A 190 4.74 -2.09 2.39
N ALA A 191 5.19 -3.32 2.18
CA ALA A 191 6.59 -3.70 2.37
C ALA A 191 7.54 -2.87 1.48
N SER A 192 7.16 -2.63 0.23
CA SER A 192 7.95 -1.84 -0.72
C SER A 192 8.09 -0.38 -0.28
N ILE A 193 6.99 0.24 0.20
CA ILE A 193 7.02 1.60 0.78
C ILE A 193 7.95 1.63 2.00
N LEU A 194 7.79 0.69 2.93
CA LEU A 194 8.58 0.67 4.17
C LEU A 194 10.07 0.44 3.90
N ASN A 195 10.42 -0.37 2.89
CA ASN A 195 11.81 -0.53 2.44
C ASN A 195 12.41 0.78 1.91
N GLY A 196 11.63 1.62 1.25
CA GLY A 196 12.08 2.95 0.82
C GLY A 196 12.13 3.97 1.96
N TRP A 197 11.21 3.88 2.91
CA TRP A 197 11.07 4.84 4.01
C TRP A 197 12.10 4.58 5.13
N PHE A 198 12.29 3.31 5.48
CA PHE A 198 13.23 2.83 6.48
C PHE A 198 14.11 1.72 5.89
N PRO A 199 15.05 2.08 4.99
CA PRO A 199 15.92 1.09 4.37
C PRO A 199 16.84 0.44 5.41
N LEU A 200 17.03 -0.87 5.26
CA LEU A 200 18.07 -1.63 5.96
C LEU A 200 19.39 -1.47 5.19
N LYS A 201 20.52 -1.41 5.90
CA LYS A 201 21.83 -1.54 5.23
C LYS A 201 22.06 -2.98 4.80
N ASP A 202 22.94 -3.17 3.83
CA ASP A 202 23.31 -4.51 3.37
C ASP A 202 23.80 -5.38 4.53
N GLY A 203 23.18 -6.55 4.68
CA GLY A 203 23.48 -7.48 5.78
C GLY A 203 22.79 -7.16 7.11
N GLU A 204 22.14 -6.00 7.26
CA GLU A 204 21.32 -5.72 8.43
C GLU A 204 20.01 -6.50 8.36
N ARG A 205 19.64 -7.11 9.49
CA ARG A 205 18.31 -7.68 9.70
C ARG A 205 17.49 -6.69 10.51
N ASN A 206 16.20 -6.61 10.22
CA ASN A 206 15.26 -5.92 11.09
C ASN A 206 15.26 -6.60 12.47
N ALA A 207 15.96 -6.00 13.44
CA ALA A 207 15.97 -6.46 14.82
C ALA A 207 14.56 -6.45 15.43
N ARG A 208 13.66 -5.64 14.87
CA ARG A 208 12.23 -5.62 15.15
C ARG A 208 11.46 -5.82 13.84
N PRO A 209 10.74 -6.94 13.69
CA PRO A 209 9.87 -7.16 12.53
C PRO A 209 8.87 -6.02 12.36
N ILE A 210 8.49 -5.77 11.11
CA ILE A 210 7.41 -4.85 10.80
C ILE A 210 6.08 -5.54 11.13
N HIS A 211 5.36 -5.00 12.11
CA HIS A 211 3.99 -5.43 12.40
C HIS A 211 3.03 -4.63 11.53
N TYR A 212 2.17 -5.33 10.81
CA TYR A 212 1.06 -4.72 10.10
C TYR A 212 -0.20 -5.55 10.32
N GLU A 213 -1.34 -4.89 10.38
CA GLU A 213 -2.63 -5.51 10.61
C GLU A 213 -3.29 -5.85 9.28
N VAL A 214 -3.87 -7.04 9.21
CA VAL A 214 -4.74 -7.47 8.11
C VAL A 214 -6.02 -8.04 8.68
N ILE A 215 -7.13 -7.79 8.00
CA ILE A 215 -8.43 -8.35 8.34
C ILE A 215 -8.82 -9.31 7.21
N PRO A 216 -9.42 -10.48 7.51
CA PRO A 216 -9.95 -11.35 6.47
C PRO A 216 -10.89 -10.58 5.53
N THR A 217 -10.75 -10.78 4.22
CA THR A 217 -11.38 -9.95 3.18
C THR A 217 -12.89 -9.78 3.35
N GLN A 218 -13.58 -10.82 3.84
CA GLN A 218 -15.03 -10.78 4.09
C GLN A 218 -15.45 -9.81 5.21
N PHE A 219 -14.55 -9.43 6.11
CA PHE A 219 -14.80 -8.51 7.23
C PHE A 219 -14.07 -7.17 7.08
N ASP A 220 -13.24 -7.03 6.04
CA ASP A 220 -12.48 -5.81 5.84
C ASP A 220 -13.40 -4.65 5.40
N MET A 221 -13.03 -3.44 5.83
CA MET A 221 -13.71 -2.18 5.53
C MET A 221 -12.84 -1.23 4.71
N LEU A 222 -11.60 -1.61 4.38
CA LEU A 222 -10.71 -0.82 3.49
C LEU A 222 -11.11 -0.90 2.01
N SER A 223 -12.06 -1.75 1.66
CA SER A 223 -12.64 -1.81 0.32
C SER A 223 -14.14 -2.03 0.40
N PRO A 224 -14.92 -1.63 -0.63
CA PRO A 224 -16.36 -1.89 -0.65
C PRO A 224 -16.65 -3.37 -0.46
N ASN A 225 -17.30 -3.70 0.66
CA ASN A 225 -17.48 -5.08 1.09
C ASN A 225 -18.77 -5.67 0.48
N SER A 226 -18.65 -6.80 -0.22
CA SER A 226 -19.78 -7.49 -0.86
C SER A 226 -20.80 -8.08 0.13
N GLN A 227 -20.43 -8.21 1.41
CA GLN A 227 -21.34 -8.61 2.49
C GLN A 227 -22.30 -7.47 2.90
N CYS A 228 -22.05 -6.24 2.46
CA CYS A 228 -22.99 -5.14 2.67
C CYS A 228 -24.21 -5.30 1.76
N THR A 229 -25.32 -5.82 2.29
CA THR A 229 -26.56 -6.09 1.55
C THR A 229 -27.08 -4.87 0.80
N LYS A 230 -27.04 -3.68 1.43
CA LYS A 230 -27.51 -2.45 0.78
C LYS A 230 -26.64 -2.06 -0.41
N LEU A 231 -25.31 -2.13 -0.28
CA LEU A 231 -24.39 -1.88 -1.38
C LEU A 231 -24.59 -2.88 -2.52
N LYS A 232 -24.81 -4.16 -2.21
CA LYS A 232 -25.11 -5.20 -3.20
C LYS A 232 -26.36 -4.88 -4.02
N ASN A 233 -27.42 -4.43 -3.36
CA ASN A 233 -28.69 -4.07 -4.03
C ASN A 233 -28.51 -2.84 -4.94
N LEU A 234 -27.86 -1.78 -4.44
CA LEU A 234 -27.58 -0.57 -5.23
C LEU A 234 -26.73 -0.88 -6.48
N ASN A 235 -25.71 -1.72 -6.35
CA ASN A 235 -24.90 -2.15 -7.49
C ASN A 235 -25.70 -2.96 -8.52
N ALA A 236 -26.69 -3.74 -8.08
CA ALA A 236 -27.56 -4.50 -8.98
C ALA A 236 -28.55 -3.60 -9.72
N GLU A 237 -29.05 -2.54 -9.08
CA GLU A 237 -29.89 -1.52 -9.70
C GLU A 237 -29.10 -0.71 -10.74
N PHE A 238 -27.90 -0.24 -10.39
CA PHE A 238 -27.05 0.53 -11.30
C PHE A 238 -26.66 -0.24 -12.57
N LYS A 239 -26.52 -1.57 -12.50
CA LYS A 239 -26.20 -2.38 -13.70
C LYS A 239 -27.39 -2.56 -14.65
N LYS A 240 -28.61 -2.23 -14.22
CA LYS A 240 -29.83 -2.34 -15.03
C LYS A 240 -30.20 -1.03 -15.73
N SER A 241 -29.70 0.10 -15.24
CA SER A 241 -29.81 1.42 -15.89
C SER A 241 -28.78 1.59 -16.99
#